data_AF-A0A1V5HAU7-F1
#
_entry.id   AF-A0A1V5HAU7-F1
#
_cell.length_a   1.000
_cell.length_b   1.000
_cell.length_c   1.000
_cell.angle_alpha   90.00
_cell.angle_beta   90.00
_cell.angle_gamma   90.00
#
_symmetry.space_group_name_H-M   'P 1'
#
loop_
_entity.id
_entity.type
_entity.pdbx_description
1 polymer ?
#
loop_
_entity_poly.entity_id
_entity_poly.type
_entity_poly.pdbx_seq_one_letter_code
_entity_poly.pdbx_strand_id
1 'polypeptide(L)'
;MKRLLAMTMIMLMFMLTFGGMAYGSYYPWGRGQANVNTATQEELAWFLGRGSVDNAEQVAENIITYRESSGPLTSTDELLNVEGIDEDTYDLVRLWLKTSGPTDHDPEKTVRPHTDPFFGFGIENYRD
;
A
#
# COMPACT_ATOMS: atom_id res chain seq x y z
N MET A 1 -46.21 -24.11 14.83
CA MET A 1 -44.92 -24.04 15.55
C MET A 1 -43.81 -24.89 14.91
N LYS A 2 -44.02 -26.18 14.57
CA LYS A 2 -42.97 -27.04 13.99
C LYS A 2 -42.41 -26.57 12.62
N ARG A 3 -43.23 -25.96 11.76
CA ARG A 3 -42.80 -25.41 10.45
C ARG A 3 -41.93 -24.15 10.56
N LEU A 4 -42.18 -23.31 11.56
CA LEU A 4 -41.38 -22.10 11.85
C LEU A 4 -39.98 -22.50 12.35
N LEU A 5 -39.91 -23.56 13.17
CA LEU A 5 -38.65 -24.10 13.69
C LEU A 5 -37.80 -24.76 12.59
N ALA A 6 -38.44 -25.37 11.59
CA ALA A 6 -37.75 -25.91 10.41
C ALA A 6 -37.20 -24.80 9.50
N MET A 7 -37.95 -23.71 9.28
CA MET A 7 -37.51 -22.59 8.43
C MET A 7 -36.33 -21.82 9.04
N THR A 8 -36.32 -21.65 10.37
CA THR A 8 -35.21 -21.00 11.09
C THR A 8 -33.91 -21.82 11.01
N MET A 9 -34.01 -23.15 11.13
CA MET A 9 -32.86 -24.05 10.93
C MET A 9 -32.30 -23.97 9.51
N ILE A 10 -33.16 -23.92 8.49
CA ILE A 10 -32.72 -23.81 7.08
C ILE A 10 -32.03 -22.47 6.83
N MET A 11 -32.54 -21.38 7.41
CA MET A 11 -31.94 -20.05 7.30
C MET A 11 -30.57 -19.97 7.99
N LEU A 12 -30.42 -20.59 9.17
CA LEU A 12 -29.14 -20.74 9.88
C LEU A 12 -28.13 -21.56 9.07
N MET A 13 -28.58 -22.66 8.44
CA MET A 13 -27.73 -23.51 7.62
C MET A 13 -27.25 -22.78 6.36
N PHE A 14 -28.12 -21.97 5.74
CA PHE A 14 -27.76 -21.08 4.63
C PHE A 14 -26.75 -20.01 5.04
N MET A 15 -26.91 -19.40 6.23
CA MET A 15 -25.93 -18.45 6.76
C MET A 15 -24.56 -19.09 7.02
N LEU A 16 -24.51 -20.36 7.45
CA LEU A 16 -23.23 -21.07 7.67
C LEU A 16 -22.56 -21.49 6.36
N THR A 17 -23.32 -21.80 5.30
CA THR A 17 -22.75 -22.19 4.00
C THR A 17 -22.39 -21.00 3.10
N PHE A 18 -23.03 -19.84 3.29
CA PHE A 18 -22.79 -18.62 2.50
C PHE A 18 -22.10 -17.49 3.28
N GLY A 19 -21.92 -17.61 4.60
CA GLY A 19 -21.30 -16.60 5.48
C GLY A 19 -19.76 -16.48 5.36
N GLY A 20 -19.20 -16.81 4.20
CA GLY A 20 -17.75 -16.77 3.94
C GLY A 20 -17.29 -15.60 3.06
N MET A 21 -18.12 -14.57 2.83
CA MET A 21 -17.71 -13.45 2.00
C MET A 21 -16.78 -12.50 2.77
N ALA A 22 -15.49 -12.77 2.59
CA ALA A 22 -14.41 -11.82 2.38
C ALA A 22 -14.41 -10.61 3.33
N TYR A 23 -13.71 -10.77 4.45
CA TYR A 23 -13.05 -9.64 5.09
C TYR A 23 -12.09 -9.04 4.05
N GLY A 24 -12.54 -8.03 3.30
CA GLY A 24 -11.65 -7.23 2.49
C GLY A 24 -10.62 -6.61 3.43
N SER A 25 -9.35 -7.03 3.33
CA SER A 25 -8.27 -6.46 4.14
C SER A 25 -8.31 -4.94 4.03
N TYR A 26 -8.63 -4.29 5.14
CA TYR A 26 -8.67 -2.85 5.30
C TYR A 26 -7.23 -2.35 5.41
N TYR A 27 -6.77 -1.63 4.39
CA TYR A 27 -5.49 -0.93 4.41
C TYR A 27 -5.81 0.56 4.29
N PRO A 28 -5.71 1.35 5.39
CA PRO A 28 -6.03 2.78 5.41
C PRO A 28 -5.30 3.59 4.34
N TRP A 29 -4.11 3.12 3.97
CA TRP A 29 -3.16 3.78 3.08
C TRP A 29 -3.30 3.35 1.60
N GLY A 30 -4.41 2.72 1.22
CA GLY A 30 -4.59 2.10 -0.10
C GLY A 30 -3.88 0.76 -0.22
N ARG A 31 -3.99 0.08 -1.36
CA ARG A 31 -3.21 -1.14 -1.66
C ARG A 31 -2.22 -0.84 -2.77
N GLY A 32 -1.11 -1.56 -2.81
CA GLY A 32 -0.15 -1.41 -3.90
C GLY A 32 1.29 -1.64 -3.48
N GLN A 33 2.14 -1.88 -4.47
CA GLN A 33 3.59 -1.93 -4.33
C GLN A 33 4.23 -1.32 -5.57
N ALA A 34 5.25 -0.48 -5.39
CA ALA A 34 6.06 0.03 -6.48
C ALA A 34 7.11 -0.97 -6.93
N ASN A 35 7.26 -1.13 -8.24
CA ASN A 35 8.39 -1.84 -8.78
C ASN A 35 9.61 -0.90 -8.84
N VAL A 36 10.64 -1.17 -8.05
CA VAL A 36 11.86 -0.33 -7.97
C VAL A 36 12.58 -0.19 -9.32
N ASN A 37 12.41 -1.17 -10.22
CA ASN A 37 13.05 -1.17 -11.53
C ASN A 37 12.31 -0.36 -12.59
N THR A 38 11.01 -0.10 -12.41
CA THR A 38 10.18 0.55 -13.45
C THR A 38 9.37 1.75 -12.96
N ALA A 39 9.17 1.89 -11.65
CA ALA A 39 8.41 2.99 -11.07
C ALA A 39 9.06 4.35 -11.39
N THR A 40 8.21 5.37 -11.50
CA THR A 40 8.67 6.76 -11.60
C THR A 40 9.18 7.27 -10.26
N GLN A 41 9.89 8.40 -10.27
CA GLN A 41 10.36 9.05 -9.05
C GLN A 41 9.19 9.39 -8.11
N GLU A 42 8.13 9.98 -8.67
CA GLU A 42 6.91 10.37 -7.94
C GLU A 42 6.24 9.16 -7.29
N GLU A 43 6.10 8.05 -8.01
CA GLU A 43 5.54 6.80 -7.47
C GLU A 43 6.41 6.27 -6.32
N LEU A 44 7.73 6.22 -6.50
CA LEU A 44 8.66 5.77 -5.46
C LEU A 44 8.59 6.65 -4.22
N ALA A 45 8.64 7.97 -4.39
CA ALA A 45 8.56 8.93 -3.29
C ALA A 45 7.23 8.78 -2.53
N TRP A 46 6.13 8.53 -3.22
CA TRP A 46 4.83 8.26 -2.60
C TRP A 46 4.86 7.00 -1.72
N PHE A 47 5.39 5.88 -2.22
CA PHE A 47 5.48 4.64 -1.45
C PHE A 47 6.50 4.72 -0.30
N LEU A 48 7.60 5.45 -0.47
CA LEU A 48 8.58 5.71 0.59
C LEU A 48 8.00 6.61 1.68
N GLY A 49 7.28 7.67 1.31
CA GLY A 49 6.57 8.54 2.25
C GLY A 49 5.49 7.79 3.05
N ARG A 50 4.80 6.84 2.42
CA ARG A 50 3.90 5.90 3.11
C ARG A 50 4.63 5.02 4.14
N GLY A 51 5.88 4.67 3.87
CA GLY A 51 6.77 4.03 4.84
C GLY A 51 7.27 4.95 5.94
N SER A 52 6.85 6.23 6.00
CA SER A 52 7.36 7.22 6.96
C SER A 52 8.87 7.51 6.79
N VAL A 53 9.37 7.50 5.56
CA VAL A 53 10.72 7.96 5.22
C VAL A 53 10.74 9.47 5.04
N ASP A 54 11.47 10.19 5.89
CA ASP A 54 11.49 11.66 5.92
C ASP A 54 12.07 12.30 4.64
N ASN A 55 13.04 11.63 4.02
CA ASN A 55 13.76 12.07 2.81
C ASN A 55 13.32 11.29 1.55
N ALA A 56 12.05 10.90 1.47
CA ALA A 56 11.50 10.04 0.42
C ALA A 56 11.85 10.47 -1.02
N GLU A 57 11.81 11.77 -1.33
CA GLU A 57 12.12 12.29 -2.67
C GLU A 57 13.59 12.04 -3.07
N GLN A 58 14.52 12.29 -2.15
CA GLN A 58 15.94 12.08 -2.38
C GLN A 58 16.27 10.59 -2.47
N VAL A 59 15.65 9.77 -1.61
CA VAL A 59 15.82 8.32 -1.64
C VAL A 59 15.27 7.74 -2.94
N ALA A 60 14.13 8.23 -3.44
CA ALA A 60 13.58 7.84 -4.73
C ALA A 60 14.56 8.13 -5.89
N GLU A 61 15.18 9.31 -5.89
CA GLU A 61 16.22 9.68 -6.86
C GLU A 61 17.43 8.72 -6.78
N ASN A 62 17.86 8.39 -5.57
CA ASN A 62 18.99 7.49 -5.34
C ASN A 62 18.68 6.06 -5.84
N ILE A 63 17.44 5.57 -5.69
CA ILE A 63 17.00 4.28 -6.25
C ILE A 63 17.09 4.29 -7.78
N ILE A 64 16.66 5.39 -8.43
CA ILE A 64 16.75 5.54 -9.88
C ILE A 64 18.21 5.56 -10.33
N THR A 65 19.05 6.33 -9.64
CA THR A 65 20.49 6.40 -9.91
C THR A 65 21.17 5.03 -9.74
N TYR A 66 20.78 4.28 -8.71
CA TYR A 66 21.29 2.92 -8.48
C TYR A 66 20.92 1.99 -9.64
N ARG A 67 19.66 1.96 -10.07
CA ARG A 67 19.24 1.06 -11.17
C ARG A 67 19.84 1.45 -12.53
N GLU A 68 20.17 2.72 -12.73
CA GLU A 68 20.83 3.21 -13.96
C GLU A 68 22.33 2.90 -13.98
N SER A 69 23.01 2.99 -12.84
CA SER A 69 24.46 2.77 -12.73
C SER A 69 24.85 1.31 -12.52
N SER A 70 24.11 0.58 -11.68
CA SER A 70 24.40 -0.81 -11.28
C SER A 70 23.57 -1.84 -12.05
N GLY A 71 22.52 -1.39 -12.75
CA GLY A 71 21.54 -2.23 -13.41
C GLY A 71 20.32 -2.54 -12.54
N PRO A 72 19.35 -3.31 -13.05
CA PRO A 72 18.10 -3.57 -12.35
C PRO A 72 18.34 -4.39 -11.07
N LEU A 73 17.63 -4.04 -10.00
CA LEU A 73 17.65 -4.74 -8.72
C LEU A 73 17.01 -6.12 -8.89
N THR A 74 17.69 -7.17 -8.45
CA THR A 74 17.17 -8.54 -8.50
C THR A 74 16.43 -8.92 -7.21
N SER A 75 16.94 -8.45 -6.07
CA SER A 75 16.32 -8.60 -4.75
C SER A 75 15.96 -7.24 -4.15
N THR A 76 14.95 -7.21 -3.27
CA THR A 76 14.65 -6.00 -2.47
C THR A 76 15.77 -5.67 -1.50
N ASP A 77 16.56 -6.66 -1.07
CA ASP A 77 17.68 -6.45 -0.14
C ASP A 77 18.79 -5.59 -0.73
N GLU A 78 18.89 -5.52 -2.06
CA GLU A 78 19.83 -4.62 -2.75
C GLU A 78 19.52 -3.14 -2.51
N LEU A 79 18.32 -2.82 -2.01
CA LEU A 79 17.97 -1.47 -1.58
C LEU A 79 18.88 -0.98 -0.44
N LEU A 80 19.46 -1.86 0.37
CA LEU A 80 20.45 -1.50 1.40
C LEU A 80 21.76 -0.95 0.83
N ASN A 81 22.01 -1.15 -0.47
CA ASN A 81 23.15 -0.54 -1.16
C ASN A 81 22.83 0.86 -1.71
N VAL A 82 21.57 1.29 -1.63
CA VAL A 82 21.15 2.62 -2.08
C VAL A 82 21.44 3.64 -0.99
N GLU A 83 22.07 4.74 -1.38
CA GLU A 83 22.34 5.83 -0.46
C GLU A 83 21.03 6.38 0.15
N GLY A 84 21.01 6.48 1.49
CA GLY A 84 19.83 6.94 2.22
C GLY A 84 18.82 5.84 2.60
N ILE A 85 19.11 4.57 2.32
CA ILE A 85 18.36 3.42 2.84
C ILE A 85 19.25 2.65 3.80
N ASP A 86 19.03 2.84 5.10
CA ASP A 86 19.60 2.00 6.17
C ASP A 86 18.66 0.82 6.51
N GLU A 87 19.06 -0.04 7.46
CA GLU A 87 18.25 -1.20 7.87
C GLU A 87 16.88 -0.78 8.41
N ASP A 88 16.82 0.32 9.18
CA ASP A 88 15.58 0.84 9.74
C ASP A 88 14.64 1.35 8.62
N THR A 89 15.18 2.12 7.68
CA THR A 89 14.45 2.60 6.50
C THR A 89 13.99 1.44 5.63
N TYR A 90 14.84 0.44 5.41
CA TYR A 90 14.49 -0.74 4.64
C TYR A 90 13.32 -1.51 5.26
N ASP A 91 13.33 -1.70 6.58
CA ASP A 91 12.26 -2.39 7.30
C ASP A 91 10.91 -1.68 7.17
N LEU A 92 10.92 -0.35 7.08
CA LEU A 92 9.73 0.47 6.84
C LEU A 92 9.17 0.34 5.41
N VAL A 93 10.04 0.16 4.41
CA VAL A 93 9.66 0.25 2.99
C VAL A 93 9.58 -1.08 2.25
N ARG A 94 10.21 -2.15 2.76
CA ARG A 94 10.25 -3.47 2.10
C ARG A 94 8.88 -4.08 1.81
N LEU A 95 7.86 -3.68 2.56
CA LEU A 95 6.48 -4.12 2.33
C LEU A 95 5.80 -3.40 1.16
N TRP A 96 6.30 -2.23 0.78
CA TRP A 96 5.73 -1.33 -0.24
C TRP A 96 6.48 -1.39 -1.57
N LEU A 97 7.61 -2.09 -1.63
CA LEU A 97 8.50 -2.17 -2.78
C LEU A 97 8.65 -3.62 -3.27
N LYS A 98 8.84 -3.79 -4.58
CA LYS A 98 9.09 -5.08 -5.23
C LYS A 98 10.04 -4.91 -6.41
N THR A 99 10.64 -6.00 -6.88
CA THR A 99 11.59 -5.98 -8.01
C THR A 99 11.00 -6.40 -9.36
N SER A 100 9.77 -6.93 -9.37
CA SER A 100 9.13 -7.48 -10.57
C SER A 100 7.65 -7.15 -10.67
N GLY A 101 7.11 -7.28 -11.89
CA GLY A 101 5.73 -6.95 -12.23
C GLY A 101 5.49 -5.45 -12.36
N PRO A 102 4.28 -5.03 -12.78
CA PRO A 102 3.95 -3.62 -12.89
C PRO A 102 3.85 -2.96 -11.52
N THR A 103 4.21 -1.68 -11.42
CA THR A 103 3.88 -0.85 -10.27
C THR A 103 2.36 -0.80 -10.09
N ASP A 104 1.88 -1.15 -8.90
CA ASP A 104 0.46 -1.07 -8.54
C ASP A 104 0.23 0.22 -7.77
N HIS A 105 0.32 1.35 -8.48
CA HIS A 105 0.09 2.68 -7.93
C HIS A 105 -1.35 3.11 -8.22
N ASP A 106 -2.19 3.05 -7.18
CA ASP A 106 -3.57 3.49 -7.25
C ASP A 106 -3.90 4.34 -6.01
N PRO A 107 -3.55 5.64 -6.03
CA PRO A 107 -3.79 6.53 -4.90
C PRO A 107 -5.29 6.76 -4.63
N GLU A 108 -6.16 6.52 -5.62
CA GLU A 108 -7.61 6.67 -5.52
C GLU A 108 -8.34 5.42 -5.00
N LYS A 109 -7.73 4.22 -5.06
CA LYS A 109 -8.26 2.99 -4.45
C LYS A 109 -8.17 2.93 -2.92
N THR A 110 -7.81 4.04 -2.28
CA THR A 110 -8.15 4.25 -0.87
C THR A 110 -9.67 4.16 -0.74
N VAL A 111 -10.18 3.20 0.04
CA VAL A 111 -11.63 2.99 0.18
C VAL A 111 -12.19 4.18 0.99
N ARG A 112 -12.52 5.28 0.30
CA ARG A 112 -13.09 6.57 0.79
C ARG A 112 -12.07 7.63 1.23
N PRO A 113 -12.40 8.94 1.10
CA PRO A 113 -11.44 10.03 1.12
C PRO A 113 -10.90 10.24 2.53
N HIS A 114 -9.59 10.40 2.61
CA HIS A 114 -8.85 10.80 3.80
C HIS A 114 -9.27 12.23 4.18
N THR A 115 -10.23 12.38 5.10
CA THR A 115 -10.58 13.64 5.77
C THR A 115 -9.87 13.75 7.12
N ASP A 116 -8.63 13.25 7.18
CA ASP A 116 -7.86 13.13 8.41
C ASP A 116 -6.97 14.37 8.58
N PRO A 117 -7.03 15.05 9.73
CA PRO A 117 -6.21 16.24 10.00
C PRO A 117 -4.72 15.93 10.26
N PHE A 118 -4.25 14.70 10.04
CA PHE A 118 -2.91 14.25 10.42
C PHE A 118 -1.85 14.35 9.30
N PHE A 119 -2.26 14.68 8.06
CA PHE A 119 -1.33 15.16 7.01
C PHE A 119 -1.68 16.63 6.72
N GLY A 120 -0.93 17.54 7.33
CA GLY A 120 -1.20 18.98 7.36
C GLY A 120 -1.00 19.73 6.04
N PHE A 121 -1.73 19.36 4.98
CA PHE A 121 -2.09 20.31 3.94
C PHE A 121 -3.56 20.71 4.15
N GLY A 122 -3.74 21.94 4.64
CA GLY A 122 -4.98 22.44 5.20
C GLY A 122 -6.20 22.27 4.31
N ILE A 123 -7.25 21.68 4.87
CA ILE A 123 -8.61 21.90 4.38
C ILE A 123 -9.05 23.27 4.90
N GLU A 124 -8.68 24.32 4.16
CA GLU A 124 -9.33 25.61 4.28
C GLU A 124 -10.41 25.71 3.19
N ASN A 125 -11.66 25.66 3.67
CA ASN A 125 -12.89 26.08 3.00
C ASN A 125 -13.54 25.14 1.97
N TYR A 126 -14.28 24.16 2.50
CA TYR A 126 -15.62 23.85 1.97
C TYR A 126 -16.65 24.02 3.09
N ARG A 127 -17.16 25.24 3.23
CA ARG A 127 -18.48 25.52 3.79
C ARG A 127 -19.27 26.18 2.67
N ASP A 128 -20.49 25.68 2.51
CA ASP A 128 -21.48 26.02 1.48
C ASP A 128 -21.69 27.53 1.25
#